data_AF-A0A0C5KQD8-F1
#
_entry.id   AF-A0A0C5KQD8-F1
#
_cell.length_a   1.000
_cell.length_b   1.000
_cell.length_c   1.000
_cell.angle_alpha   90.00
_cell.angle_beta   90.00
_cell.angle_gamma   90.00
#
_symmetry.space_group_name_H-M   'P 1'
#
loop_
_entity.id
_entity.type
_entity.pdbx_description
1 polymer ?
#
loop_
_entity_poly.entity_id
_entity_poly.type
_entity_poly.pdbx_seq_one_letter_code
_entity_poly.pdbx_strand_id
1 'polypeptide(L)'
;FIQKVFPLRRCHGYQGRPCLYYHMGQCLGACFKKVLQKEYDEQIKKIKRFLNGDIGAVKQDLTQKMEQASEQLEFERAAEIRDQLKYIEETVEKQKIISNDNTQRDIFNYYVDKSWISIQIFFLRQAKLLRRETRMFPLTDTTDPEDAFTSFIVQFY
;
A
#
# COMPACT_ATOMS: atom_id res chain seq x y z
N PHE A 1 10.65 -4.63 4.91
CA PHE A 1 10.62 -3.88 3.64
C PHE A 1 10.71 -2.37 3.86
N ILE A 2 9.68 -1.70 4.41
CA ILE A 2 9.59 -0.23 4.50
C ILE A 2 10.86 0.43 5.04
N GLN A 3 11.40 -0.04 6.16
CA GLN A 3 12.58 0.57 6.80
C GLN A 3 13.88 0.40 6.00
N LYS A 4 13.96 -0.59 5.10
CA LYS A 4 15.12 -0.78 4.20
C LYS A 4 15.10 0.22 3.04
N VAL A 5 13.91 0.65 2.62
CA VAL A 5 13.70 1.59 1.50
C VAL A 5 13.58 3.03 2.00
N PHE A 6 12.93 3.23 3.14
CA PHE A 6 12.66 4.53 3.77
C PHE A 6 13.20 4.54 5.21
N PRO A 7 14.52 4.76 5.40
CA PRO A 7 15.14 4.71 6.72
C PRO A 7 14.64 5.86 7.61
N LEU A 8 14.20 5.51 8.81
CA LEU A 8 13.82 6.44 9.88
C LEU A 8 14.55 6.07 11.17
N ARG A 9 14.50 6.95 12.18
CA ARG A 9 15.14 6.69 13.48
C ARG A 9 14.52 5.45 14.13
N ARG A 10 15.39 4.57 14.65
CA ARG A 10 14.99 3.38 15.43
C ARG A 10 15.57 3.31 16.84
N CYS A 11 16.61 4.08 17.12
CA CYS A 11 17.29 4.07 18.41
C CYS A 11 16.49 4.82 19.49
N HIS A 12 16.45 4.24 20.69
CA HIS A 12 16.07 4.95 21.91
C HIS A 12 17.25 5.83 22.33
N GLY A 13 17.10 7.15 22.20
CA GLY A 13 18.12 8.11 22.66
C GLY A 13 19.35 8.24 21.75
N TYR A 14 20.30 9.04 22.23
CA TYR A 14 21.61 9.26 21.63
C TYR A 14 22.61 8.30 22.28
N GLN A 15 23.36 7.55 21.47
CA GLN A 15 24.27 6.49 21.92
C GLN A 15 25.74 6.85 21.69
N GLY A 16 26.05 7.95 20.99
CA GLY A 16 27.43 8.39 20.71
C GLY A 16 28.20 7.51 19.70
N ARG A 17 27.60 6.41 19.24
CA ARG A 17 28.17 5.49 18.25
C ARG A 17 27.13 4.99 17.25
N PRO A 18 27.53 4.66 16.01
CA PRO A 18 26.61 4.09 15.03
C PRO A 18 26.05 2.76 15.54
N CYS A 19 24.74 2.58 15.39
CA CYS A 19 24.07 1.32 15.74
C CYS A 19 24.03 0.37 14.54
N LEU A 20 23.72 -0.90 14.79
CA LEU A 20 23.59 -1.91 13.74
C LEU A 20 22.63 -1.47 12.63
N TYR A 21 21.50 -0.83 12.97
CA TYR A 21 20.54 -0.35 11.97
C TYR A 21 21.10 0.71 11.04
N TYR A 22 22.04 1.55 11.50
CA TYR A 22 22.72 2.50 10.63
C TYR A 22 23.66 1.79 9.66
N HIS A 23 24.45 0.83 10.15
CA HIS A 23 25.36 0.03 9.32
C HIS A 23 24.61 -0.80 8.27
N MET A 24 23.40 -1.26 8.60
CA MET A 24 22.51 -1.94 7.65
C MET A 24 21.76 -0.98 6.71
N GLY A 25 21.98 0.34 6.80
CA GLY A 25 21.28 1.34 5.98
C GLY A 25 19.79 1.52 6.32
N GLN A 26 19.31 1.02 7.46
CA GLN A 26 17.90 1.03 7.87
C GLN A 26 17.54 2.21 8.80
N CYS A 27 18.49 3.10 9.07
CA CYS A 27 18.33 4.22 9.99
C CYS A 27 19.20 5.39 9.55
N LEU A 28 18.70 6.62 9.73
CA LEU A 28 19.43 7.85 9.41
C LEU A 28 20.63 8.13 10.34
N GLY A 29 20.77 7.39 11.45
CA GLY A 29 21.94 7.52 12.34
C GLY A 29 21.81 8.58 13.43
N ALA A 30 20.60 8.97 13.81
CA ALA A 30 20.34 9.96 14.86
C ALA A 30 20.89 9.59 16.25
N CYS A 31 21.36 8.34 16.43
CA CYS A 31 22.05 7.91 17.65
C CYS A 31 23.46 8.47 17.82
N PHE A 32 24.11 8.96 16.76
CA PHE A 32 25.52 9.37 16.84
C PHE A 32 25.87 10.60 15.99
N LYS A 33 24.98 10.99 15.07
CA LYS A 33 25.12 12.23 14.31
C LYS A 33 23.84 13.05 14.38
N LYS A 34 23.97 14.35 14.10
CA LYS A 34 22.82 15.22 13.91
C LYS A 34 22.20 14.91 12.55
N VAL A 35 20.92 14.54 12.57
CA VAL A 35 20.09 14.32 11.37
C VAL A 35 19.15 15.50 11.27
N LEU A 36 19.08 16.14 10.11
CA LEU A 36 18.24 17.34 9.94
C LEU A 36 16.77 16.93 9.86
N GLN A 37 15.87 17.78 10.37
CA GLN A 37 14.43 17.54 10.28
C GLN A 37 13.99 17.32 8.82
N LYS A 38 14.58 18.09 7.90
CA LYS A 38 14.34 17.96 6.45
C LYS A 38 14.56 16.53 5.93
N GLU A 39 15.57 15.82 6.41
CA GLU A 39 15.83 14.44 6.00
C GLU A 39 14.69 13.50 6.42
N TYR A 40 14.13 13.71 7.62
CA TYR A 40 12.95 12.97 8.06
C TYR A 40 11.73 13.31 7.22
N ASP A 41 11.50 14.60 6.95
CA ASP A 41 10.35 15.07 6.17
C ASP A 41 10.37 14.49 4.74
N GLU A 42 11.55 14.42 4.13
CA GLU A 42 11.75 13.78 2.83
C GLU A 42 11.41 12.28 2.86
N GLN A 43 11.86 11.56 3.90
CA GLN A 43 11.52 10.14 4.06
C GLN A 43 10.02 9.94 4.31
N ILE A 44 9.41 10.76 5.16
CA ILE A 44 7.96 10.73 5.42
C ILE A 44 7.18 11.01 4.14
N LYS A 45 7.61 11.97 3.32
CA LYS A 45 6.97 12.28 2.03
C LYS A 45 7.05 11.09 1.08
N LYS A 46 8.19 10.40 1.00
CA LYS A 46 8.35 9.19 0.19
C LYS A 46 7.45 8.06 0.68
N ILE A 47 7.36 7.84 2.00
CA ILE A 47 6.47 6.84 2.61
C ILE A 47 5.01 7.15 2.28
N LYS A 48 4.56 8.41 2.41
CA LYS A 48 3.20 8.81 2.07
C LYS A 48 2.87 8.54 0.61
N ARG A 49 3.77 8.89 -0.31
CA ARG A 49 3.60 8.61 -1.76
C ARG A 49 3.50 7.11 -2.02
N PHE A 50 4.40 6.33 -1.43
CA PHE A 50 4.40 4.87 -1.56
C PHE A 50 3.10 4.24 -1.04
N LEU A 51 2.59 4.67 0.12
CA LEU A 51 1.34 4.16 0.69
C LEU A 51 0.09 4.58 -0.09
N ASN A 52 0.14 5.72 -0.80
CA ASN A 52 -0.88 6.11 -1.77
C ASN A 52 -0.74 5.35 -3.11
N GLY A 53 0.26 4.47 -3.20
CA GLY A 53 0.55 3.61 -4.34
C GLY A 53 1.12 4.35 -5.55
N ASP A 54 1.78 5.48 -5.33
CA ASP A 54 2.74 6.07 -6.26
C ASP A 54 4.11 5.39 -6.04
N ILE A 55 4.31 4.28 -6.74
CA ILE A 55 5.49 3.40 -6.61
C ILE A 55 6.50 3.55 -7.76
N GLY A 56 6.16 4.28 -8.82
CA GLY A 56 6.99 4.35 -10.04
C GLY A 56 8.40 4.89 -9.74
N ALA A 57 8.47 6.00 -8.99
CA ALA A 57 9.75 6.59 -8.60
C ALA A 57 10.58 5.68 -7.68
N VAL A 58 9.92 4.88 -6.82
CA VAL A 58 10.59 3.96 -5.90
C VAL A 58 11.13 2.74 -6.65
N LYS A 59 10.35 2.20 -7.60
CA LYS A 59 10.81 1.13 -8.49
C LYS A 59 12.04 1.57 -9.28
N GLN A 60 11.99 2.75 -9.92
CA GLN A 60 13.13 3.28 -10.67
C GLN A 60 14.40 3.44 -9.82
N ASP A 61 14.30 4.03 -8.63
CA ASP A 61 15.43 4.18 -7.71
C ASP A 61 16.03 2.84 -7.27
N LEU A 62 15.18 1.84 -6.98
CA LEU A 62 15.64 0.50 -6.61
C LEU A 62 16.25 -0.25 -7.79
N THR A 63 15.70 -0.14 -9.00
CA THR A 63 16.28 -0.72 -10.21
C THR A 63 17.67 -0.16 -10.46
N GLN A 64 17.84 1.16 -10.40
CA GLN A 64 19.14 1.78 -10.59
C GLN A 64 20.17 1.32 -9.53
N LYS A 65 19.77 1.21 -8.27
CA LYS A 65 20.64 0.71 -7.19
C LYS A 65 21.00 -0.76 -7.37
N MET A 66 20.08 -1.58 -7.86
CA MET A 66 20.32 -2.99 -8.17
C MET A 66 21.35 -3.13 -9.29
N GLU A 67 21.20 -2.36 -10.37
CA GLU A 67 22.13 -2.34 -11.50
C GLU A 67 23.53 -1.88 -11.07
N GLN A 68 23.62 -0.79 -10.30
CA GLN A 68 24.88 -0.30 -9.74
C GLN A 68 25.58 -1.35 -8.85
N ALA A 69 24.83 -2.04 -7.98
CA ALA A 69 25.39 -3.11 -7.16
C ALA A 69 25.90 -4.28 -8.02
N SER A 70 25.18 -4.61 -9.10
CA SER A 70 25.62 -5.65 -10.05
C SER A 70 26.88 -5.24 -10.81
N GLU A 71 26.99 -3.98 -11.25
CA GLU A 71 28.19 -3.43 -11.90
C GLU A 71 29.41 -3.46 -10.96
N GLN A 72 29.18 -3.25 -9.67
CA GLN A 72 30.22 -3.33 -8.62
C GLN A 72 30.52 -4.77 -8.17
N LEU A 73 29.95 -5.79 -8.83
CA LEU A 73 30.09 -7.21 -8.49
C LEU A 73 29.56 -7.58 -7.08
N GLU A 74 28.71 -6.73 -6.50
CA GLU A 74 28.04 -6.97 -5.21
C GLU A 74 26.75 -7.80 -5.40
N PHE A 75 26.88 -9.03 -5.87
CA PHE A 75 25.74 -9.85 -6.28
C PHE A 75 24.72 -10.13 -5.18
N GLU A 76 25.17 -10.33 -3.93
CA GLU A 76 24.27 -10.49 -2.79
C GLU A 76 23.42 -9.24 -2.57
N ARG A 77 24.04 -8.07 -2.69
CA ARG A 77 23.35 -6.80 -2.53
C ARG A 77 22.36 -6.55 -3.66
N ALA A 78 22.74 -6.85 -4.90
CA ALA A 78 21.84 -6.79 -6.04
C ALA A 78 20.64 -7.75 -5.87
N ALA A 79 20.88 -8.98 -5.38
CA ALA A 79 19.82 -9.94 -5.11
C ALA A 79 18.85 -9.45 -4.02
N GLU A 80 19.35 -8.85 -2.94
CA GLU A 80 18.49 -8.26 -1.91
C GLU A 80 17.58 -7.16 -2.46
N ILE A 81 18.08 -6.32 -3.37
CA ILE A 81 17.32 -5.23 -3.98
C ILE A 81 16.31 -5.79 -4.99
N ARG A 82 16.69 -6.79 -5.77
CA ARG A 82 15.78 -7.52 -6.66
C ARG A 82 14.60 -8.11 -5.90
N ASP A 83 14.86 -8.74 -4.76
CA ASP A 83 13.80 -9.34 -3.94
C ASP A 83 12.89 -8.25 -3.33
N GLN A 84 13.42 -7.06 -3.03
CA GLN A 84 12.62 -5.89 -2.66
C GLN A 84 11.72 -5.39 -3.80
N LEU A 85 12.24 -5.31 -5.03
CA LEU A 85 11.45 -4.97 -6.22
C LEU A 85 10.30 -5.95 -6.43
N LYS A 86 10.58 -7.25 -6.38
CA LYS A 86 9.58 -8.31 -6.49
C LYS A 86 8.49 -8.19 -5.42
N TYR A 87 8.87 -7.87 -4.17
CA TYR A 87 7.90 -7.65 -3.09
C TYR A 87 6.97 -6.46 -3.37
N ILE A 88 7.49 -5.36 -3.94
CA ILE A 88 6.68 -4.19 -4.35
C ILE A 88 5.70 -4.59 -5.45
N GLU A 89 6.17 -5.32 -6.45
CA GLU A 89 5.35 -5.81 -7.55
C GLU A 89 4.22 -6.71 -7.03
N GLU A 90 4.53 -7.74 -6.27
CA GLU A 90 3.52 -8.68 -5.79
C GLU A 90 2.50 -8.05 -4.83
N THR A 91 2.95 -7.11 -3.98
CA THR A 91 2.11 -6.53 -2.93
C THR A 91 1.32 -5.31 -3.41
N VAL A 92 1.92 -4.45 -4.23
CA VAL A 92 1.31 -3.19 -4.66
C VAL A 92 0.67 -3.30 -6.05
N GLU A 93 1.22 -4.10 -6.97
CA GLU A 93 0.71 -4.23 -8.34
C GLU A 93 -0.57 -5.07 -8.46
N LYS A 94 -0.81 -5.98 -7.49
CA LYS A 94 -2.09 -6.69 -7.38
C LYS A 94 -3.28 -5.77 -7.07
N GLN A 95 -3.04 -4.51 -6.74
CA GLN A 95 -4.09 -3.47 -6.69
C GLN A 95 -4.30 -2.89 -8.10
N LYS A 96 -4.79 -3.74 -9.01
CA LYS A 96 -5.04 -3.37 -10.41
C LYS A 96 -6.02 -2.19 -10.46
N ILE A 97 -5.59 -1.12 -11.11
CA ILE A 97 -6.40 0.06 -11.41
C ILE A 97 -7.56 -0.38 -12.30
N ILE A 98 -8.80 -0.14 -11.84
CA ILE A 98 -10.03 -0.55 -12.52
C ILE A 98 -10.47 0.52 -13.55
N SER A 99 -9.93 1.74 -13.49
CA SER A 99 -10.35 2.87 -14.35
C SER A 99 -9.31 3.99 -14.44
N ASN A 100 -9.37 4.89 -15.43
CA ASN A 100 -8.59 6.14 -15.43
C ASN A 100 -9.31 7.30 -14.70
N ASP A 101 -10.44 7.00 -14.06
CA ASP A 101 -11.25 7.95 -13.30
C ASP A 101 -10.81 8.02 -11.83
N ASN A 102 -10.33 9.19 -11.40
CA ASN A 102 -9.88 9.44 -10.02
C ASN A 102 -11.02 9.80 -9.05
N THR A 103 -12.28 9.86 -9.52
CA THR A 103 -13.41 10.11 -8.62
C THR A 103 -13.56 8.98 -7.61
N GLN A 104 -13.80 9.36 -6.35
CA GLN A 104 -14.10 8.42 -5.28
C GLN A 104 -15.52 7.92 -5.47
N ARG A 105 -15.71 6.61 -5.62
CA ARG A 105 -17.02 6.00 -5.80
C ARG A 105 -17.09 4.68 -5.07
N ASP A 106 -18.27 4.38 -4.55
CA ASP A 106 -18.60 3.07 -4.02
C ASP A 106 -19.57 2.43 -5.02
N ILE A 107 -19.22 1.25 -5.55
CA ILE A 107 -20.04 0.52 -6.52
C ILE A 107 -20.80 -0.56 -5.77
N PHE A 108 -22.12 -0.51 -5.88
CA PHE A 108 -23.04 -1.48 -5.34
C PHE A 108 -23.63 -2.30 -6.49
N ASN A 109 -23.76 -3.60 -6.31
CA ASN A 109 -24.53 -4.46 -7.17
C ASN A 109 -25.18 -5.56 -6.33
N TYR A 110 -26.25 -6.16 -6.81
CA TYR A 110 -26.89 -7.28 -6.16
C TYR A 110 -27.24 -8.40 -7.13
N TYR A 111 -27.36 -9.61 -6.60
CA TYR A 111 -27.87 -10.77 -7.31
C TYR A 111 -28.85 -11.51 -6.41
N VAL A 112 -29.91 -12.05 -7.01
CA VAL A 112 -30.96 -12.80 -6.31
C VAL A 112 -30.99 -14.23 -6.85
N ASP A 113 -30.96 -15.19 -5.92
CA ASP A 113 -31.22 -16.60 -6.23
C ASP A 113 -32.00 -17.24 -5.07
N LYS A 114 -33.02 -18.05 -5.39
CA LYS A 114 -33.81 -18.83 -4.41
C LYS A 114 -34.22 -18.05 -3.14
N SER A 115 -34.77 -16.85 -3.31
CA SER A 115 -35.18 -15.95 -2.21
C SER A 115 -34.04 -15.48 -1.30
N TRP A 116 -32.80 -15.51 -1.78
CA TRP A 116 -31.65 -14.88 -1.15
C TRP A 116 -31.15 -13.73 -2.02
N ILE A 117 -30.82 -12.61 -1.39
CA ILE A 117 -30.12 -11.51 -2.04
C ILE A 117 -28.68 -11.47 -1.55
N SER A 118 -27.74 -11.34 -2.49
CA SER A 118 -26.32 -11.12 -2.24
C SER A 118 -25.94 -9.76 -2.79
N ILE A 119 -25.62 -8.83 -1.90
CA ILE A 119 -25.18 -7.47 -2.23
C ILE A 119 -23.66 -7.43 -2.17
N GLN A 120 -23.05 -6.96 -3.26
CA GLN A 120 -21.62 -6.79 -3.41
C GLN A 120 -21.27 -5.30 -3.44
N ILE A 121 -20.38 -4.90 -2.54
CA ILE A 121 -19.88 -3.53 -2.42
C ILE A 121 -18.40 -3.51 -2.80
N PHE A 122 -18.04 -2.60 -3.68
CA PHE A 122 -16.65 -2.30 -4.05
C PHE A 122 -16.35 -0.84 -3.71
N PHE A 123 -15.34 -0.62 -2.86
CA PHE A 123 -14.88 0.71 -2.50
C PHE A 123 -13.73 1.12 -3.44
N LEU A 124 -13.99 2.06 -4.35
CA LEU A 124 -12.97 2.56 -5.28
C LEU A 124 -12.47 3.94 -4.88
N ARG A 125 -11.15 4.07 -4.77
CA ARG A 125 -10.48 5.36 -4.53
C ARG A 125 -9.28 5.47 -5.46
N GLN A 126 -9.14 6.58 -6.17
CA GLN A 126 -8.06 6.78 -7.16
C GLN A 126 -7.97 5.60 -8.14
N ALA A 127 -9.14 5.16 -8.61
CA ALA A 127 -9.33 3.97 -9.44
C ALA A 127 -8.79 2.63 -8.92
N LYS A 128 -8.42 2.55 -7.63
CA LYS A 128 -8.00 1.30 -6.97
C LYS A 128 -9.14 0.75 -6.14
N LEU A 129 -9.30 -0.57 -6.18
CA LEU A 129 -10.20 -1.27 -5.26
C LEU A 129 -9.55 -1.33 -3.88
N LEU A 130 -10.08 -0.58 -2.92
CA LEU A 130 -9.59 -0.60 -1.54
C LEU A 130 -10.12 -1.78 -0.75
N ARG A 131 -11.39 -2.08 -0.92
CA ARG A 131 -12.11 -3.07 -0.12
C ARG A 131 -13.26 -3.65 -0.93
N ARG A 132 -13.52 -4.93 -0.71
CA ARG A 132 -14.69 -5.65 -1.21
C ARG A 132 -15.45 -6.20 -0.02
N GLU A 133 -16.75 -5.94 0.03
CA GLU A 133 -17.61 -6.40 1.12
C GLU A 133 -18.87 -7.04 0.56
N THR A 134 -19.27 -8.18 1.12
CA THR A 134 -20.44 -8.94 0.70
C THR A 134 -21.43 -8.99 1.85
N ARG A 135 -22.70 -8.77 1.54
CA ARG A 135 -23.82 -8.92 2.47
C ARG A 135 -24.85 -9.83 1.84
N MET A 136 -25.31 -10.80 2.62
CA MET A 136 -26.24 -11.80 2.14
C MET A 136 -27.32 -12.02 3.19
N PHE A 137 -28.58 -11.98 2.76
CA PHE A 137 -29.72 -12.18 3.64
C PHE A 137 -30.93 -12.69 2.82
N PRO A 138 -31.89 -13.37 3.48
CA PRO A 138 -33.10 -13.82 2.81
C PRO A 138 -34.00 -12.63 2.45
N LEU A 139 -34.62 -12.69 1.27
CA LEU A 139 -35.75 -11.85 0.89
C LEU A 139 -37.03 -12.50 1.42
N THR A 140 -37.89 -11.70 2.05
CA THR A 140 -39.26 -12.10 2.36
C THR A 140 -40.12 -12.04 1.09
N ASP A 141 -41.13 -12.93 0.98
CA ASP A 141 -41.94 -13.11 -0.24
C ASP A 141 -42.66 -11.84 -0.74
N THR A 142 -42.80 -10.83 0.12
CA THR A 142 -43.45 -9.54 -0.18
C THR A 142 -42.49 -8.42 -0.56
N THR A 143 -41.18 -8.66 -0.54
CA THR A 143 -40.19 -7.60 -0.71
C THR A 143 -39.59 -7.65 -2.10
N ASP A 144 -39.80 -6.58 -2.86
CA ASP A 144 -39.10 -6.37 -4.12
C ASP A 144 -37.58 -6.31 -3.86
N PRO A 145 -36.76 -7.11 -4.56
CA PRO A 145 -35.30 -6.99 -4.50
C PRO A 145 -34.76 -5.57 -4.65
N GLU A 146 -35.39 -4.73 -5.47
CA GLU A 146 -34.95 -3.35 -5.70
C GLU A 146 -35.21 -2.47 -4.46
N ASP A 147 -36.33 -2.67 -3.76
CA ASP A 147 -36.65 -2.01 -2.50
C ASP A 147 -35.72 -2.46 -1.38
N ALA A 148 -35.42 -3.77 -1.30
CA ALA A 148 -34.47 -4.32 -0.33
C ALA A 148 -33.06 -3.76 -0.56
N PHE A 149 -32.62 -3.66 -1.81
CA PHE A 149 -31.35 -3.09 -2.18
C PHE A 149 -31.25 -1.59 -1.86
N THR A 150 -32.29 -0.82 -2.17
CA THR A 150 -32.35 0.62 -1.85
C THR A 150 -32.34 0.84 -0.34
N SER A 151 -33.14 0.08 0.41
CA SER A 151 -33.17 0.13 1.87
C SER A 151 -31.81 -0.22 2.48
N PHE A 152 -31.12 -1.22 1.92
CA PHE A 152 -29.77 -1.58 2.32
C PHE A 152 -28.79 -0.42 2.13
N ILE A 153 -28.80 0.25 0.96
CA ILE A 153 -27.91 1.38 0.69
C ILE A 153 -28.13 2.50 1.73
N VAL A 154 -29.38 2.82 2.06
CA VAL A 154 -29.72 3.86 3.04
C VAL A 154 -29.26 3.50 4.45
N GLN A 155 -29.32 2.23 4.87
CA GLN A 155 -28.85 1.79 6.18
C GLN A 155 -27.33 1.62 6.27
N PHE A 156 -26.69 1.40 5.12
CA PHE A 156 -25.24 1.20 5.04
C PHE A 156 -24.46 2.50 5.25
N TYR A 157 -25.06 3.64 4.92
CA TYR A 157 -24.54 4.99 5.15
C TYR A 157 -25.15 5.64 6.39
#